data_AF-A0A4R6NZ33-F1
#
_entry.id   AF-A0A4R6NZ33-F1
#
_cell.length_a   1.000
_cell.length_b   1.000
_cell.length_c   1.000
_cell.angle_alpha   90.00
_cell.angle_beta   90.00
_cell.angle_gamma   90.00
#
_symmetry.space_group_name_H-M   'P 1'
#
loop_
_entity.id
_entity.type
_entity.pdbx_description
1 polymer ?
#
loop_
_entity_poly.entity_id
_entity_poly.type
_entity_poly.pdbx_seq_one_letter_code
_entity_poly.pdbx_strand_id
1 'polypeptide(L)'
;MRANIYFSPEKSGLSIVGELDFSDGNYCFNYTVVWQNNTTHRLYMADDAGCSCPSPFEDTAIGDLTEITTPQVLITHLNKRFAAASNPSCDLGDIGALIQKARDIGNFTIDRAA
;
A
#
# COMPACT_ATOMS: atom_id res chain seq x y z
N MET A 1 16.47 -16.98 -3.84
CA MET A 1 15.10 -16.48 -3.67
C MET A 1 15.17 -15.00 -3.40
N ARG A 2 14.43 -14.19 -4.15
CA ARG A 2 14.30 -12.76 -3.88
C ARG A 2 13.55 -12.59 -2.55
N ALA A 3 13.93 -11.61 -1.73
CA ALA A 3 13.16 -11.31 -0.53
C ALA A 3 11.82 -10.69 -0.96
N ASN A 4 10.71 -11.31 -0.57
CA ASN A 4 9.38 -10.76 -0.80
C ASN A 4 9.22 -9.50 0.08
N ILE A 5 8.93 -8.36 -0.54
CA ILE A 5 8.85 -7.05 0.11
C ILE A 5 7.70 -6.95 1.12
N TYR A 6 6.73 -7.84 1.02
CA TYR A 6 5.62 -7.95 1.97
C TYR A 6 6.05 -8.66 3.26
N PHE A 7 6.74 -9.80 3.14
CA PHE A 7 7.17 -10.60 4.31
C PHE A 7 8.52 -10.17 4.92
N SER A 8 9.35 -9.46 4.16
CA SER A 8 10.66 -8.97 4.63
C SER A 8 10.97 -7.57 4.08
N PRO A 9 10.12 -6.56 4.35
CA PRO A 9 10.30 -5.20 3.85
C PRO A 9 11.65 -4.58 4.27
N GLU A 10 12.17 -4.97 5.43
CA GLU A 10 13.42 -4.46 5.99
C GLU A 10 14.65 -4.81 5.12
N LYS A 11 14.62 -5.93 4.40
CA LYS A 11 15.68 -6.31 3.45
C LYS A 11 15.75 -5.39 2.23
N SER A 12 14.69 -4.62 2.02
CA SER A 12 14.53 -3.61 0.98
C SER A 12 14.67 -2.19 1.53
N GLY A 13 15.01 -2.02 2.82
CA GLY A 13 15.06 -0.72 3.48
C GLY A 13 13.68 -0.07 3.65
N LEU A 14 12.61 -0.89 3.65
CA LEU A 14 11.23 -0.45 3.81
C LEU A 14 10.67 -0.90 5.17
N SER A 15 9.56 -0.28 5.56
CA SER A 15 8.68 -0.73 6.65
C SER A 15 7.23 -0.62 6.20
N ILE A 16 6.38 -1.57 6.60
CA ILE A 16 4.94 -1.49 6.32
C ILE A 16 4.32 -0.41 7.21
N VAL A 17 3.65 0.55 6.58
CA VAL A 17 2.81 1.55 7.25
C VAL A 17 1.46 0.94 7.57
N GLY A 18 0.88 0.23 6.61
CA GLY A 18 -0.37 -0.50 6.78
C GLY A 18 -0.83 -1.08 5.46
N GLU A 19 -1.91 -1.83 5.53
CA GLU A 19 -2.51 -2.55 4.41
C GLU A 19 -4.03 -2.53 4.53
N LEU A 20 -4.69 -2.70 3.39
CA LEU A 20 -6.14 -2.86 3.30
C LEU A 20 -6.44 -4.02 2.36
N ASP A 21 -7.37 -4.88 2.76
CA ASP A 21 -7.85 -5.99 1.93
C ASP A 21 -9.24 -5.69 1.38
N PHE A 22 -9.28 -5.53 0.07
CA PHE A 22 -10.49 -5.27 -0.72
C PHE A 22 -11.16 -6.56 -1.21
N SER A 23 -10.73 -7.73 -0.74
CA SER A 23 -11.38 -9.02 -0.98
C SER A 23 -12.42 -9.30 0.11
N ASP A 24 -13.13 -10.43 -0.03
CA ASP A 24 -14.07 -10.94 0.97
C ASP A 24 -13.39 -11.83 2.02
N GLY A 25 -12.06 -12.02 1.94
CA GLY A 25 -11.27 -12.86 2.85
C GLY A 25 -11.37 -14.37 2.62
N ASN A 26 -12.07 -14.84 1.57
CA ASN A 26 -12.28 -16.28 1.33
C ASN A 26 -11.15 -16.92 0.51
N TYR A 27 -10.00 -17.17 1.15
CA TYR A 27 -8.79 -17.74 0.49
C TYR A 27 -8.30 -16.93 -0.72
N CYS A 28 -8.72 -15.67 -0.79
CA CYS A 28 -8.28 -14.67 -1.73
C CYS A 28 -7.79 -13.46 -0.95
N PHE A 29 -6.91 -12.70 -1.57
CA PHE A 29 -6.52 -11.38 -1.12
C PHE A 29 -6.70 -10.38 -2.25
N ASN A 30 -6.95 -9.13 -1.90
CA ASN A 30 -6.90 -8.01 -2.82
C ASN A 30 -6.33 -6.81 -2.06
N TYR A 31 -5.02 -6.81 -1.85
CA TYR A 31 -4.35 -5.85 -1.00
C TYR A 31 -4.01 -4.55 -1.73
N THR A 32 -4.13 -3.45 -1.01
CA THR A 32 -3.24 -2.30 -1.19
C THR A 32 -2.35 -2.22 0.05
N VAL A 33 -1.03 -2.17 -0.13
CA VAL A 33 -0.08 -2.03 0.97
C VAL A 33 0.67 -0.72 0.80
N VAL A 34 0.87 -0.01 1.92
CA VAL A 34 1.66 1.22 1.98
C VAL A 34 2.95 0.91 2.74
N TRP A 35 4.08 1.22 2.11
CA TRP A 35 5.41 1.15 2.69
C TRP A 35 6.01 2.53 2.90
N GLN A 36 6.89 2.65 3.87
CA GLN A 36 7.78 3.77 4.06
C GLN A 36 9.21 3.34 3.80
N ASN A 37 9.99 4.15 3.09
CA ASN A 37 11.44 3.98 3.04
C ASN A 37 12.08 4.48 4.34
N ASN A 38 12.87 3.63 4.99
CA ASN A 38 13.42 3.87 6.32
C ASN A 38 14.46 4.99 6.38
N THR A 39 15.03 5.39 5.22
CA THR A 39 16.03 6.46 5.14
C THR A 39 15.43 7.79 4.69
N THR A 40 14.58 7.77 3.67
CA THR A 40 14.03 9.01 3.08
C THR A 40 12.69 9.40 3.67
N HIS A 41 12.06 8.49 4.43
CA HIS A 41 10.68 8.58 4.93
C HIS A 41 9.64 8.80 3.83
N ARG A 42 10.00 8.59 2.56
CA ARG A 42 9.08 8.62 1.43
C ARG A 42 8.14 7.43 1.50
N LEU A 43 6.92 7.64 1.04
CA LEU A 43 5.87 6.63 1.04
C LEU A 43 5.67 6.04 -0.35
N TYR A 44 5.39 4.75 -0.38
CA TYR A 44 5.16 3.97 -1.58
C TYR A 44 3.94 3.08 -1.37
N MET A 45 3.22 2.79 -2.44
CA MET A 45 2.13 1.82 -2.44
C MET A 45 2.23 0.87 -3.62
N ALA A 46 1.63 -0.30 -3.46
CA ALA A 46 1.33 -1.20 -4.55
C ALA A 46 0.08 -1.99 -4.22
N ASP A 47 -0.50 -2.53 -5.28
CA ASP A 47 -1.66 -3.38 -5.24
C ASP A 47 -1.26 -4.79 -5.65
N ASP A 48 -1.86 -5.78 -5.02
CA ASP A 48 -1.78 -7.16 -5.49
C ASP A 48 -3.06 -7.92 -5.15
N ALA A 49 -3.41 -8.89 -5.98
CA ALA A 49 -4.59 -9.70 -5.79
C ALA A 49 -4.36 -11.13 -6.24
N GLY A 50 -4.92 -12.08 -5.51
CA GLY A 50 -4.75 -13.49 -5.81
C GLY A 50 -5.73 -14.36 -5.06
N CYS A 51 -5.95 -15.57 -5.57
CA CYS A 51 -6.76 -16.60 -4.93
C CYS A 51 -5.99 -17.93 -4.89
N SER A 52 -6.18 -18.68 -3.81
CA SER A 52 -5.81 -20.08 -3.63
C SER A 52 -4.31 -20.44 -3.54
N CYS A 53 -3.38 -19.71 -4.16
CA CYS A 53 -1.97 -20.14 -4.24
C CYS A 53 -0.87 -19.06 -4.19
N PRO A 54 -1.03 -17.84 -4.75
CA PRO A 54 0.10 -16.91 -4.81
C PRO A 54 0.37 -16.31 -3.44
N SER A 55 1.65 -16.04 -3.15
CA SER A 55 2.00 -15.18 -2.02
C SER A 55 1.82 -13.71 -2.42
N PRO A 56 1.28 -12.86 -1.54
CA PRO A 56 1.17 -11.43 -1.83
C PRO A 56 2.53 -10.83 -2.21
N PHE A 57 2.56 -10.09 -3.31
CA PHE A 57 3.71 -9.37 -3.84
C PHE A 57 4.93 -10.26 -4.13
N GLU A 58 4.71 -11.54 -4.50
CA GLU A 58 5.80 -12.50 -4.73
C GLU A 58 6.78 -12.08 -5.83
N ASP A 59 6.28 -11.39 -6.86
CA ASP A 59 7.06 -10.91 -8.01
C ASP A 59 7.33 -9.39 -7.96
N THR A 60 6.90 -8.69 -6.91
CA THR A 60 7.00 -7.22 -6.84
C THR A 60 8.38 -6.74 -6.37
N ALA A 61 8.98 -5.84 -7.14
CA ALA A 61 10.19 -5.11 -6.79
C ALA A 61 9.89 -3.76 -6.14
N ILE A 62 10.89 -3.17 -5.45
CA ILE A 62 10.84 -1.76 -5.02
C ILE A 62 10.58 -0.82 -6.21
N GLY A 63 11.18 -1.10 -7.38
CA GLY A 63 11.01 -0.29 -8.58
C GLY A 63 9.61 -0.35 -9.20
N ASP A 64 8.79 -1.33 -8.79
CA ASP A 64 7.40 -1.47 -9.25
C ASP A 64 6.42 -0.71 -8.35
N LEU A 65 6.90 -0.18 -7.21
CA LEU A 65 6.07 0.55 -6.27
C LEU A 65 5.77 1.97 -6.78
N THR A 66 4.52 2.41 -6.56
CA THR A 66 4.10 3.77 -6.86
C THR A 66 4.40 4.69 -5.68
N GLU A 67 5.20 5.75 -5.90
CA GLU A 67 5.46 6.77 -4.87
C GLU A 67 4.18 7.57 -4.56
N ILE A 68 3.90 7.74 -3.26
CA ILE A 68 2.81 8.59 -2.76
C ILE A 68 3.37 9.99 -2.56
N THR A 69 3.35 10.80 -3.63
CA THR A 69 3.91 12.16 -3.61
C THR A 69 3.08 13.13 -2.78
N THR A 70 1.77 12.92 -2.68
CA THR A 70 0.87 13.71 -1.84
C THR A 70 -0.18 12.81 -1.18
N PRO A 71 -0.80 13.23 -0.05
CA PRO A 71 -1.91 12.48 0.54
C PRO A 71 -3.07 12.25 -0.44
N GLN A 72 -3.30 13.17 -1.38
CA GLN A 72 -4.37 13.06 -2.36
C GLN A 72 -4.18 11.90 -3.33
N VAL A 73 -2.92 11.51 -3.61
CA VAL A 73 -2.63 10.30 -4.42
C VAL A 73 -3.16 9.07 -3.71
N LEU A 74 -2.87 8.92 -2.42
CA LEU A 74 -3.35 7.79 -1.63
C LEU A 74 -4.87 7.81 -1.47
N ILE A 75 -5.45 8.96 -1.13
CA ILE A 75 -6.91 9.12 -0.98
C ILE A 75 -7.64 8.71 -2.26
N THR A 76 -7.20 9.23 -3.40
CA THR A 76 -7.81 8.94 -4.71
C THR A 76 -7.71 7.45 -5.04
N HIS A 77 -6.56 6.83 -4.77
CA HIS A 77 -6.34 5.42 -5.02
C HIS A 77 -7.24 4.53 -4.14
N LEU A 78 -7.24 4.73 -2.82
CA LEU A 78 -8.02 3.91 -1.89
C LEU A 78 -9.53 4.05 -2.12
N ASN A 79 -10.02 5.25 -2.42
CA ASN A 79 -11.43 5.45 -2.74
C ASN A 79 -11.84 4.73 -4.04
N LYS A 80 -10.96 4.76 -5.05
CA LYS A 80 -11.20 4.02 -6.31
C LYS A 80 -11.24 2.51 -6.06
N ARG A 81 -10.32 2.00 -5.24
CA ARG A 81 -10.26 0.58 -4.85
C ARG A 81 -11.51 0.14 -4.10
N PHE A 82 -11.93 0.93 -3.11
CA PHE A 82 -13.14 0.68 -2.33
C PHE A 82 -14.41 0.68 -3.20
N ALA A 83 -14.54 1.66 -4.10
CA ALA A 83 -15.69 1.73 -5.01
C ALA A 83 -15.76 0.57 -6.01
N ALA A 84 -14.63 -0.07 -6.32
CA ALA A 84 -14.57 -1.21 -7.23
C ALA A 84 -14.77 -2.57 -6.53
N ALA A 85 -14.64 -2.62 -5.21
CA ALA A 85 -14.76 -3.87 -4.44
C ALA A 85 -16.23 -4.26 -4.25
N SER A 86 -16.56 -5.53 -4.51
CA SER A 86 -17.94 -6.03 -4.36
C SER A 86 -18.31 -6.38 -2.92
N ASN A 87 -17.34 -6.86 -2.13
CA ASN A 87 -17.52 -7.19 -0.72
C ASN A 87 -16.19 -7.04 0.02
N PRO A 88 -15.65 -5.81 0.13
CA PRO A 88 -14.37 -5.58 0.78
C PRO A 88 -14.44 -5.90 2.28
N SER A 89 -13.37 -6.49 2.81
CA SER A 89 -13.23 -6.76 4.24
C SER A 89 -12.91 -5.50 5.06
N CYS A 90 -12.30 -4.49 4.43
CA CYS A 90 -12.06 -3.18 5.04
C CYS A 90 -13.26 -2.23 4.88
N ASP A 91 -13.35 -1.23 5.75
CA ASP A 91 -14.34 -0.15 5.65
C ASP A 91 -13.74 1.26 5.47
N LEU A 92 -14.61 2.28 5.43
CA LEU A 92 -14.18 3.68 5.30
C LEU A 92 -13.39 4.20 6.51
N GLY A 93 -13.61 3.61 7.69
CA GLY A 93 -12.84 3.89 8.90
C GLY A 93 -11.40 3.39 8.78
N ASP A 94 -11.21 2.17 8.27
CA ASP A 94 -9.89 1.59 8.00
C ASP A 94 -9.11 2.42 6.97
N ILE A 95 -9.79 2.83 5.89
CA ILE A 95 -9.23 3.72 4.87
C ILE A 95 -8.78 5.05 5.51
N GLY A 96 -9.66 5.67 6.31
CA GLY A 96 -9.35 6.91 7.02
C GLY A 96 -8.15 6.78 7.96
N ALA A 97 -8.06 5.65 8.69
CA ALA A 97 -6.97 5.36 9.60
C ALA A 97 -5.63 5.20 8.86
N LEU A 98 -5.61 4.49 7.74
CA LEU A 98 -4.39 4.34 6.92
C LEU A 98 -3.94 5.67 6.31
N ILE A 99 -4.87 6.47 5.79
CA ILE A 99 -4.56 7.81 5.27
C ILE A 99 -3.96 8.68 6.37
N GLN A 100 -4.56 8.67 7.57
CA GLN A 100 -4.07 9.48 8.66
C GLN A 100 -2.67 9.04 9.11
N LYS A 101 -2.45 7.73 9.26
CA LYS A 101 -1.12 7.19 9.59
C LYS A 101 -0.08 7.56 8.54
N ALA A 102 -0.40 7.46 7.26
CA ALA A 102 0.48 7.88 6.17
C ALA A 102 0.81 9.38 6.25
N ARG A 103 -0.18 10.22 6.57
CA ARG A 103 0.03 11.68 6.73
C ARG A 103 0.97 12.03 7.89
N ASP A 104 0.87 11.28 8.99
CA ASP A 104 1.64 11.58 10.20
C ASP A 104 3.13 11.23 10.08
N ILE A 105 3.48 10.27 9.22
CA ILE A 105 4.86 9.76 9.10
C ILE A 105 5.53 10.04 7.75
N GLY A 106 4.75 10.38 6.72
CA GLY A 106 5.23 10.45 5.34
C GLY A 106 5.93 11.75 4.99
N ASN A 107 7.10 11.66 4.36
CA ASN A 107 7.70 12.78 3.64
C ASN A 107 7.08 12.86 2.24
N PHE A 108 6.16 13.81 2.07
CA PHE A 108 5.54 14.14 0.78
C PHE A 108 6.39 15.15 0.01
N THR A 109 6.56 14.93 -1.29
CA THR A 109 7.17 15.92 -2.18
C THR A 109 6.18 17.05 -2.40
N ILE A 110 6.42 18.18 -1.74
CA ILE A 110 5.80 19.44 -2.14
C ILE A 110 6.58 19.91 -3.35
N ASP A 111 6.08 19.64 -4.56
CA ASP A 111 6.52 20.41 -5.72
C ASP A 111 6.19 21.87 -5.43
N ARG A 112 7.23 22.64 -5.06
CA ARG A 112 7.14 24.10 -5.10
C ARG A 112 7.00 24.43 -6.57
N ALA A 113 5.76 24.68 -7.00
CA ALA A 113 5.52 25.37 -8.26
C ALA A 113 6.39 26.63 -8.24
N ALA A 114 7.36 26.67 -9.17
CA ALA A 114 8.21 27.82 -9.43
C ALA A 114 7.41 28.96 -10.02
#